data_AF-A0A2V8JBD0-F1
#
_entry.id   AF-A0A2V8JBD0-F1
#
_cell.length_a   1.000
_cell.length_b   1.000
_cell.length_c   1.000
_cell.angle_alpha   90.00
_cell.angle_beta   90.00
_cell.angle_gamma   90.00
#
_symmetry.space_group_name_H-M   'P 1'
#
loop_
_entity.id
_entity.type
_entity.pdbx_description
1 polymer ?
#
loop_
_entity_poly.entity_id
_entity_poly.type
_entity_poly.pdbx_seq_one_letter_code
_entity_poly.pdbx_strand_id
1 'polypeptide(L)'
;MEWRELEKMTVLKLREEALKFPEIEAVHGKNKEQLMDEMARILGIEKPHMRFAEKVVHTKSDLKHKIQELKAERERLLQAHDHKKLHEVRRQMHELKHTIRRIEAKAAHG
;
A
#
# COMPACT_ATOMS: atom_id res chain seq x y z
N MET A 1 20.54 7.19 9.32
CA MET A 1 19.10 7.40 9.10
C MET A 1 18.52 6.08 8.66
N GLU A 2 17.37 5.70 9.20
CA GLU A 2 16.68 4.45 8.85
C GLU A 2 15.48 4.73 7.94
N TRP A 3 15.06 3.77 7.10
CA TRP A 3 13.91 3.93 6.20
C TRP A 3 12.63 4.37 6.93
N ARG A 4 12.42 3.82 8.13
CA ARG A 4 11.28 4.14 8.99
C ARG A 4 11.28 5.59 9.48
N GLU A 5 12.45 6.23 9.58
CA GLU A 5 12.56 7.63 9.96
C GLU A 5 12.09 8.53 8.82
N LEU A 6 12.52 8.22 7.59
CA LEU A 6 12.07 8.92 6.38
C LEU A 6 10.56 8.79 6.17
N GLU A 7 9.99 7.60 6.43
CA GLU A 7 8.55 7.37 6.30
C GLU A 7 7.72 8.19 7.29
N LYS A 8 8.21 8.37 8.52
CA LYS A 8 7.56 9.17 9.56
C LYS A 8 7.67 10.67 9.33
N MET A 9 8.63 11.12 8.52
CA MET A 9 8.78 12.54 8.21
C MET A 9 7.67 13.04 7.28
N THR A 10 7.33 14.32 7.44
CA THR A 10 6.45 15.03 6.51
C THR A 10 7.23 15.38 5.25
N VAL A 11 6.51 15.58 4.14
CA VAL A 11 7.13 15.95 2.85
C VAL A 11 8.01 17.20 2.98
N LEU A 12 7.61 18.17 3.81
CA LEU A 12 8.40 19.36 4.10
C LEU A 12 9.76 19.03 4.72
N LYS A 13 9.79 18.19 5.76
CA LYS A 13 11.05 17.75 6.39
C LYS A 13 11.92 16.93 5.45
N LEU A 14 11.32 16.07 4.63
CA LEU A 14 12.04 15.32 3.61
C LEU A 14 12.68 16.24 2.56
N ARG A 15 12.02 17.35 2.20
CA ARG A 15 12.59 18.35 1.29
C ARG A 15 13.75 19.12 1.95
N GLU A 16 13.61 19.49 3.21
CA GLU A 16 14.67 20.16 3.97
C GLU A 16 15.91 19.29 4.11
N GLU A 17 15.73 18.00 4.42
CA GLU A 17 16.84 17.04 4.47
C GLU A 17 17.42 16.77 3.08
N ALA A 18 16.58 16.65 2.06
CA ALA A 18 17.04 16.46 0.68
C ALA A 18 17.85 17.65 0.15
N LEU A 19 17.51 18.89 0.53
CA LEU A 19 18.26 20.10 0.18
C LEU A 19 19.69 20.13 0.75
N LYS A 20 19.99 19.33 1.78
CA LYS A 20 21.36 19.18 2.31
C LYS A 20 22.24 18.31 1.41
N PHE A 21 21.63 17.53 0.51
CA PHE A 21 22.33 16.66 -0.43
C PHE A 21 22.29 17.28 -1.83
N PRO A 22 23.43 17.80 -2.35
CA PRO A 22 23.48 18.42 -3.67
C PRO A 22 23.23 17.44 -4.82
N GLU A 23 23.25 16.14 -4.55
CA GLU A 23 22.96 15.05 -5.48
C GLU A 23 21.46 14.90 -5.80
N ILE A 24 20.58 15.49 -4.98
CA ILE A 24 19.13 15.46 -5.18
C ILE A 24 18.69 16.70 -5.95
N GLU A 25 18.59 16.58 -7.27
CA GLU A 25 18.09 17.66 -8.12
C GLU A 25 16.55 17.73 -8.10
N ALA A 26 15.99 18.94 -8.22
CA ALA A 26 14.55 19.18 -8.30
C ALA A 26 13.71 18.73 -7.08
N VAL A 27 14.25 18.89 -5.87
CA VAL A 27 13.59 18.57 -4.57
C VAL A 27 12.14 19.05 -4.47
N HIS A 28 11.84 20.26 -4.94
CA HIS A 28 10.51 20.86 -4.83
C HIS A 28 9.45 20.23 -5.76
N GLY A 29 9.87 19.56 -6.84
CA GLY A 29 8.98 18.90 -7.80
C GLY A 29 8.67 17.44 -7.48
N LYS A 30 9.40 16.84 -6.54
CA LYS A 30 9.27 15.42 -6.20
C LYS A 30 8.16 15.16 -5.18
N ASN A 31 7.51 14.02 -5.35
CA ASN A 31 6.55 13.49 -4.39
C ASN A 31 7.28 12.82 -3.20
N LYS A 32 6.53 12.46 -2.14
CA LYS A 32 7.11 11.89 -0.91
C LYS A 32 7.95 10.65 -1.18
N GLU A 33 7.44 9.74 -2.01
CA GLU A 33 8.09 8.45 -2.31
C GLU A 33 9.39 8.65 -3.08
N GLN A 34 9.40 9.53 -4.07
CA GLN A 34 10.59 9.88 -4.85
C GLN A 34 11.69 10.50 -3.98
N LEU A 35 11.33 11.40 -3.06
CA LEU A 35 12.28 11.97 -2.10
C LEU A 35 12.89 10.89 -1.21
N MET A 36 12.06 9.97 -0.70
CA MET A 36 12.55 8.87 0.14
C MET A 36 13.47 7.91 -0.62
N ASP A 37 13.14 7.57 -1.88
CA ASP A 37 13.96 6.68 -2.71
C ASP A 37 15.32 7.28 -3.07
N GLU A 38 15.38 8.58 -3.37
CA GLU A 38 16.65 9.28 -3.67
C GLU A 38 17.49 9.47 -2.42
N MET A 39 16.88 9.87 -1.30
CA MET A 39 17.58 9.95 -0.02
C MET A 39 18.10 8.58 0.43
N ALA A 40 17.31 7.51 0.27
CA ALA A 40 17.76 6.16 0.61
C ALA A 40 18.94 5.70 -0.27
N ARG A 41 18.94 6.07 -1.56
CA ARG A 41 20.04 5.77 -2.47
C ARG A 41 21.34 6.47 -2.05
N ILE A 42 21.27 7.74 -1.67
CA ILE A 42 22.43 8.55 -1.26
C ILE A 42 22.95 8.11 0.11
N LEU A 43 22.04 7.85 1.05
CA LEU A 43 22.38 7.48 2.42
C LEU A 43 22.73 5.98 2.56
N GLY A 44 22.69 5.21 1.46
CA GLY A 44 22.94 3.77 1.48
C GLY A 44 21.93 2.99 2.35
N ILE A 45 20.74 3.54 2.53
CA ILE A 45 19.68 2.92 3.34
C ILE A 45 19.06 1.83 2.48
N GLU A 46 19.22 0.58 2.90
CA GLU A 46 18.43 -0.50 2.32
C GLU A 46 16.96 -0.19 2.57
N LYS A 47 16.25 0.14 1.48
CA LYS A 47 14.80 0.07 1.47
C LYS A 47 14.50 -1.34 1.97
N PRO A 48 13.83 -1.51 3.13
CA PRO A 48 13.48 -2.83 3.58
C PRO A 48 12.78 -3.42 2.37
N HIS A 49 13.34 -4.50 1.81
CA HIS A 49 12.64 -5.29 0.83
C HIS A 49 11.28 -5.44 1.47
N MET A 50 10.25 -4.87 0.83
CA MET A 50 8.90 -5.25 1.14
C MET A 50 8.89 -6.73 0.78
N ARG A 51 9.39 -7.58 1.69
CA ARG A 51 8.82 -8.87 1.94
C ARG A 51 7.35 -8.54 1.84
N PHE A 52 6.70 -9.22 0.92
CA PHE A 52 5.27 -9.32 0.80
C PHE A 52 4.69 -9.86 2.14
N ALA A 53 4.97 -9.18 3.26
CA ALA A 53 4.09 -9.11 4.38
C ALA A 53 2.86 -8.49 3.74
N GLU A 54 1.93 -9.38 3.41
CA GLU A 54 0.50 -9.14 3.43
C GLU A 54 0.25 -7.66 3.34
N LYS A 55 0.14 -7.10 2.12
CA LYS A 55 -0.23 -5.69 1.95
C LYS A 55 -1.43 -5.48 2.85
N VAL A 56 -1.15 -4.91 4.01
CA VAL A 56 -2.13 -4.62 5.02
C VAL A 56 -3.03 -3.67 4.27
N VAL A 57 -4.28 -4.09 4.15
CA VAL A 57 -5.24 -3.35 3.36
C VAL A 57 -5.55 -2.08 4.16
N HIS A 58 -4.70 -1.07 3.98
CA HIS A 58 -4.65 0.11 4.84
C HIS A 58 -5.75 1.09 4.51
N THR A 59 -6.25 1.06 3.27
CA THR A 59 -7.28 1.99 2.82
C THR A 59 -8.50 1.25 2.28
N LYS A 60 -9.64 1.93 2.33
CA LYS A 60 -10.89 1.52 1.67
C LYS A 60 -10.68 1.24 0.17
N SER A 61 -9.76 1.97 -0.47
CA SER A 61 -9.42 1.80 -1.89
C SER A 61 -8.77 0.44 -2.13
N ASP A 62 -7.80 0.06 -1.28
CA ASP A 62 -7.09 -1.20 -1.39
C ASP A 62 -8.04 -2.40 -1.18
N LEU A 63 -9.00 -2.29 -0.25
CA LEU A 63 -10.03 -3.33 -0.03
C LEU A 63 -10.89 -3.51 -1.29
N LYS A 64 -11.24 -2.42 -1.97
CA LYS A 64 -12.02 -2.46 -3.22
C LYS A 64 -11.21 -3.04 -4.37
N HIS A 65 -9.93 -2.68 -4.51
CA HIS A 65 -9.03 -3.29 -5.49
C HIS A 65 -8.92 -4.80 -5.27
N LYS A 66 -8.75 -5.25 -4.02
CA LYS A 66 -8.67 -6.68 -3.72
C LYS A 66 -9.95 -7.43 -4.06
N ILE A 67 -11.11 -6.81 -3.85
CA ILE A 67 -12.40 -7.36 -4.27
C ILE A 67 -12.50 -7.48 -5.80
N GLN A 68 -11.95 -6.53 -6.57
CA GLN A 68 -11.93 -6.62 -8.04
C GLN A 68 -11.06 -7.79 -8.52
N GLU A 69 -9.87 -7.97 -7.93
CA GLU A 69 -9.01 -9.14 -8.22
C GLU A 69 -9.74 -10.46 -7.94
N LEU A 70 -10.40 -10.58 -6.79
CA LEU A 70 -11.15 -11.78 -6.41
C LEU A 70 -12.37 -12.03 -7.31
N LYS A 71 -12.96 -11.00 -7.93
CA LYS A 71 -14.03 -11.17 -8.92
C LYS A 71 -13.50 -11.82 -10.20
N ALA A 72 -12.35 -11.36 -10.69
CA ALA A 72 -11.72 -11.96 -11.86
C ALA A 72 -11.33 -13.42 -11.58
N GLU A 73 -10.79 -13.70 -10.39
CA GLU A 73 -10.46 -15.06 -9.98
C GLU A 73 -11.71 -15.95 -9.84
N ARG A 74 -12.80 -15.42 -9.29
CA ARG A 74 -14.10 -16.12 -9.23
C ARG A 74 -14.58 -16.54 -10.61
N GLU A 75 -14.46 -15.68 -11.62
CA GLU A 75 -14.88 -16.00 -12.99
C GLU A 75 -14.02 -17.11 -13.61
N ARG A 76 -12.70 -17.06 -13.40
CA ARG A 76 -11.79 -18.13 -13.82
C ARG A 76 -12.12 -19.46 -13.16
N LEU A 77 -12.39 -19.45 -11.85
CA LEU A 77 -12.72 -20.67 -11.10
C LEU A 77 -14.10 -21.22 -11.47
N LEU A 78 -15.04 -20.35 -11.86
CA LEU A 78 -16.33 -20.78 -12.41
C LEU A 78 -16.16 -21.52 -13.73
N GLN A 79 -15.30 -21.03 -14.63
CA GLN A 79 -14.98 -21.70 -15.89
C GLN A 79 -14.23 -23.01 -15.65
N ALA A 80 -13.34 -23.05 -14.66
CA ALA A 80 -12.57 -24.24 -14.30
C ALA A 80 -13.38 -25.29 -13.49
N HIS A 81 -14.64 -25.00 -13.14
CA HIS A 81 -15.48 -25.85 -12.27
C HIS A 81 -14.82 -26.25 -10.93
N ASP A 82 -13.87 -25.44 -10.44
CA ASP A 82 -13.19 -25.69 -9.16
C ASP A 82 -14.03 -25.13 -8.00
N HIS A 83 -15.01 -25.93 -7.57
CA HIS A 83 -15.95 -25.57 -6.51
C HIS A 83 -15.29 -25.31 -5.15
N LYS A 84 -14.15 -25.93 -4.86
CA LYS A 84 -13.43 -25.75 -3.58
C LYS A 84 -12.82 -24.37 -3.50
N LYS A 85 -12.03 -23.99 -4.51
CA LYS A 85 -11.43 -22.66 -4.57
C LYS A 85 -12.48 -21.56 -4.76
N LEU A 86 -13.55 -21.85 -5.50
CA LEU A 86 -14.66 -20.92 -5.66
C LEU A 86 -15.32 -20.56 -4.32
N HIS A 87 -15.44 -21.53 -3.41
CA HIS A 87 -15.96 -21.29 -2.07
C HIS A 87 -15.03 -20.39 -1.24
N GLU A 88 -13.72 -20.65 -1.27
CA GLU A 88 -12.71 -19.83 -0.58
C GLU A 88 -12.71 -18.38 -1.08
N VAL A 89 -12.70 -18.18 -2.40
CA VAL A 89 -12.73 -16.84 -3.01
C VAL A 89 -14.00 -16.08 -2.62
N ARG A 90 -15.17 -16.75 -2.61
CA ARG A 90 -16.43 -16.12 -2.17
C ARG A 90 -16.38 -15.69 -0.71
N ARG A 91 -15.78 -16.51 0.16
CA ARG A 91 -15.63 -16.20 1.59
C ARG A 91 -14.69 -15.02 1.80
N GLN A 92 -13.54 -15.00 1.13
CA GLN A 92 -12.61 -13.87 1.17
C GLN A 92 -13.28 -12.57 0.70
N MET A 93 -14.04 -12.62 -0.39
CA MET A 93 -14.81 -11.46 -0.86
C MET A 93 -15.83 -10.97 0.18
N HIS A 94 -16.49 -11.88 0.88
CA HIS A 94 -17.46 -11.55 1.92
C HIS A 94 -16.79 -10.85 3.10
N GLU A 95 -15.69 -11.41 3.62
CA GLU A 95 -14.93 -10.85 4.73
C GLU A 95 -14.39 -9.44 4.42
N LEU A 96 -13.89 -9.22 3.20
CA LEU A 96 -13.43 -7.91 2.75
C LEU A 96 -14.57 -6.88 2.68
N LYS A 97 -15.74 -7.27 2.15
CA LYS A 97 -16.93 -6.39 2.14
C LYS A 97 -17.41 -6.04 3.55
N HIS A 98 -17.38 -7.00 4.47
CA HIS A 98 -17.72 -6.75 5.87
C HIS A 98 -16.73 -5.79 6.54
N THR A 99 -15.45 -5.91 6.21
CA THR A 99 -14.42 -5.01 6.72
C THR A 99 -14.60 -3.59 6.21
N ILE A 100 -14.93 -3.40 4.92
CA ILE A 100 -15.30 -2.09 4.38
C ILE A 100 -16.47 -1.49 5.16
N ARG A 101 -17.56 -2.25 5.35
CA ARG A 101 -18.76 -1.76 6.07
C ARG A 101 -18.44 -1.37 7.51
N ARG A 102 -17.58 -2.12 8.20
CA ARG A 102 -17.13 -1.79 9.57
C ARG A 102 -16.32 -0.50 9.60
N ILE A 103 -15.44 -0.29 8.63
CA ILE A 103 -14.66 0.95 8.50
C ILE A 103 -15.60 2.13 8.22
N GLU A 104 -16.57 1.96 7.32
CA GLU A 104 -17.58 2.98 7.00
C GLU A 104 -18.46 3.33 8.22
N ALA A 105 -18.94 2.32 8.96
CA ALA A 105 -19.71 2.54 10.18
C ALA A 105 -18.88 3.26 11.26
N LYS A 106 -17.61 2.86 11.46
CA LYS A 106 -16.72 3.51 12.42
C LYS A 106 -16.43 4.97 12.05
N ALA A 107 -16.28 5.27 10.75
CA ALA A 107 -16.09 6.63 10.27
C ALA A 107 -17.36 7.49 10.33
N ALA A 108 -18.55 6.90 10.40
CA ALA A 108 -19.81 7.62 10.55
C ALA A 108 -20.17 7.96 12.01
N HIS A 109 -19.55 7.28 12.98
CA HIS A 109 -19.83 7.41 14.41
C HIS A 109 -18.68 8.01 15.23
N GLY A 110 -17.60 8.47 14.59
CA GLY A 110 -16.45 9.14 15.22
C GLY A 110 -16.18 10.48 14.56
#